data_AF-W7T197-F1
#
_entry.id   AF-W7T197-F1
#
_cell.length_a   1.000
_cell.length_b   1.000
_cell.length_c   1.000
_cell.angle_alpha   90.00
_cell.angle_beta   90.00
_cell.angle_gamma   90.00
#
_symmetry.space_group_name_H-M   'P 1'
#
loop_
_entity.id
_entity.type
_entity.pdbx_description
1 polymer ?
#
loop_
_entity_poly.entity_id
_entity_poly.type
_entity_poly.pdbx_seq_one_letter_code
_entity_poly.pdbx_strand_id
1 'polypeptide(L)'
;MAGLLTPLRGRRSGDLVAEIARPLPVLLTCELLGLPVEDRILSWTEILLAFHERAGADLPAHLAAVAASDLVSSLAALKVTNDEMLNLVAMLVVGGVEIAGGFVANAMSALLDSPCRVALARNEPVLMSDMIAELVSGSDPLHVGTFRCTTEPVRLGGTVIPAGEVVMLAGADCPSDRRYAGTVGHGVQHRIGSLLGRLLAETVLEQLVDEFPLLRLSVSPARVPWQFTRQSRAVESLPVLVS
;
A
#
# COMPACT_ATOMS: atom_id res chain seq x y z
N MET A 1 9.60 -13.73 4.60
CA MET A 1 8.35 -13.85 3.80
C MET A 1 8.05 -15.26 3.29
N ALA A 2 8.57 -16.34 3.90
CA ALA A 2 8.10 -17.68 3.54
C ALA A 2 6.67 -17.88 4.06
N GLY A 3 5.75 -18.30 3.20
CA GLY A 3 4.38 -18.64 3.59
C GLY A 3 3.32 -17.55 3.39
N LEU A 4 3.61 -16.48 2.65
CA LEU A 4 2.63 -15.43 2.31
C LEU A 4 1.34 -16.00 1.69
N LEU A 5 1.50 -17.00 0.82
CA LEU A 5 0.40 -17.61 0.07
C LEU A 5 -0.21 -18.85 0.75
N THR A 6 0.23 -19.17 1.97
CA THR A 6 -0.29 -20.31 2.76
C THR A 6 -1.82 -20.34 2.86
N PRO A 7 -2.52 -19.21 3.06
CA PRO A 7 -3.99 -19.21 3.16
C PRO A 7 -4.73 -19.73 1.91
N LEU A 8 -4.07 -19.75 0.75
CA LEU A 8 -4.64 -20.21 -0.53
C LEU A 8 -4.24 -21.64 -0.90
N ARG A 9 -3.20 -22.20 -0.27
CA ARG A 9 -2.70 -23.54 -0.59
C ARG A 9 -3.75 -24.60 -0.27
N GLY A 10 -4.00 -25.50 -1.22
CA GLY A 10 -4.97 -26.59 -1.08
C GLY A 10 -6.44 -26.18 -1.23
N ARG A 11 -6.74 -24.91 -1.53
CA ARG A 11 -8.11 -24.43 -1.79
C ARG A 11 -8.40 -24.40 -3.28
N ARG A 12 -9.70 -24.45 -3.61
CA ARG A 12 -10.21 -24.30 -5.00
C ARG A 12 -10.57 -22.86 -5.36
N SER A 13 -10.78 -22.03 -4.35
CA SER A 13 -11.19 -20.63 -4.49
C SER A 13 -10.87 -19.86 -3.23
N GLY A 14 -10.76 -18.54 -3.36
CA GLY A 14 -10.51 -17.61 -2.26
C GLY A 14 -10.79 -16.17 -2.66
N ASP A 15 -10.50 -15.24 -1.75
CA ASP A 15 -10.52 -13.79 -2.01
C ASP A 15 -9.13 -13.24 -1.71
N LEU A 16 -8.39 -12.84 -2.75
CA LEU A 16 -7.01 -12.37 -2.57
C LEU A 16 -6.92 -11.10 -1.71
N VAL A 17 -7.96 -10.26 -1.69
CA VAL A 17 -7.94 -9.06 -0.85
C VAL A 17 -8.04 -9.44 0.62
N ALA A 18 -8.99 -10.29 0.96
CA ALA A 18 -9.20 -10.74 2.34
C ALA A 18 -8.02 -11.59 2.86
N GLU A 19 -7.45 -12.44 2.01
CA GLU A 19 -6.46 -13.44 2.39
C GLU A 19 -5.02 -12.93 2.29
N ILE A 20 -4.75 -11.90 1.47
CA ILE A 20 -3.39 -11.37 1.23
C ILE A 20 -3.33 -9.86 1.41
N ALA A 21 -4.06 -9.08 0.61
CA ALA A 21 -3.84 -7.63 0.54
C ALA A 21 -4.16 -6.90 1.85
N ARG A 22 -5.16 -7.37 2.61
CA ARG A 22 -5.50 -6.83 3.93
C ARG A 22 -4.55 -7.28 5.04
N PRO A 23 -4.27 -8.60 5.23
CA PRO A 23 -3.42 -9.03 6.33
C PRO A 23 -1.95 -8.68 6.14
N LEU A 24 -1.38 -8.75 4.93
CA LEU A 24 0.06 -8.57 4.70
C LEU A 24 0.60 -7.22 5.25
N PRO A 25 -0.01 -6.06 4.93
CA PRO A 25 0.48 -4.78 5.43
C PRO A 25 0.35 -4.62 6.95
N VAL A 26 -0.68 -5.23 7.56
CA VAL A 26 -0.87 -5.26 9.02
C VAL A 26 0.25 -6.05 9.67
N LEU A 27 0.53 -7.27 9.18
CA LEU A 27 1.60 -8.12 9.68
C LEU A 27 2.95 -7.41 9.65
N LEU A 28 3.28 -6.82 8.50
CA LEU A 28 4.53 -6.08 8.33
C LEU A 28 4.59 -4.85 9.25
N THR A 29 3.51 -4.09 9.37
CA THR A 29 3.48 -2.90 10.23
C THR A 29 3.63 -3.28 11.70
N CYS A 30 2.96 -4.34 12.16
CA CYS A 30 3.13 -4.87 13.51
C CYS A 30 4.56 -5.36 13.76
N GLU A 31 5.16 -6.08 12.81
CA GLU A 31 6.55 -6.52 12.89
C GLU A 31 7.52 -5.32 12.96
N LEU A 32 7.33 -4.32 12.11
CA LEU A 32 8.13 -3.09 12.11
C LEU A 32 8.04 -2.36 13.45
N LEU A 33 6.87 -2.34 14.07
CA LEU A 33 6.61 -1.70 15.36
C LEU A 33 6.87 -2.61 16.58
N GLY A 34 7.29 -3.86 16.37
CA GLY A 34 7.47 -4.88 17.40
C GLY A 34 6.20 -5.16 18.23
N LEU A 35 5.03 -5.00 17.62
CA LEU A 35 3.76 -5.38 18.19
C LEU A 35 3.53 -6.89 17.98
N PRO A 36 2.96 -7.60 18.96
CA PRO A 36 2.58 -8.99 18.77
C PRO A 36 1.55 -9.07 17.64
N VAL A 37 1.80 -9.95 16.68
CA VAL A 37 0.79 -10.36 15.71
C VAL A 37 -0.08 -11.39 16.40
N GLU A 38 -1.22 -10.97 16.91
CA GLU A 38 -2.31 -11.91 17.24
C GLU A 38 -3.08 -12.26 15.95
N ASP A 39 -3.77 -13.40 15.91
CA ASP A 39 -4.56 -13.89 14.76
C ASP A 39 -5.77 -12.98 14.36
N ARG A 40 -5.77 -11.71 14.78
CA ARG A 40 -6.81 -10.72 14.49
C ARG A 40 -6.30 -9.74 13.46
N ILE A 41 -7.08 -9.56 12.38
CA ILE A 41 -6.86 -8.47 11.43
C ILE A 41 -7.21 -7.17 12.14
N LEU A 42 -6.20 -6.46 12.62
CA LEU A 42 -6.35 -5.15 13.23
C LEU A 42 -6.53 -4.09 12.15
N SER A 43 -7.51 -3.21 12.33
CA SER A 43 -7.59 -1.93 11.64
C SER A 43 -6.40 -1.04 12.02
N TRP A 44 -6.06 -0.07 11.19
CA TRP A 44 -5.03 0.93 11.52
C TRP A 44 -5.31 1.65 12.85
N THR A 45 -6.59 1.88 13.17
CA THR A 45 -7.01 2.44 14.46
C THR A 45 -6.68 1.54 15.64
N GLU A 46 -6.92 0.23 15.53
CA GLU A 46 -6.62 -0.74 16.58
C GLU A 46 -5.11 -0.89 16.79
N ILE A 47 -4.32 -0.84 15.71
CA ILE A 47 -2.85 -0.83 15.79
C ILE A 47 -2.36 0.41 16.55
N LEU A 48 -2.93 1.59 16.27
CA LEU A 48 -2.54 2.82 16.97
C LEU A 48 -2.91 2.80 18.44
N LEU A 49 -4.10 2.30 18.77
CA LEU A 49 -4.53 2.16 20.17
C LEU A 49 -3.60 1.18 20.91
N ALA A 50 -3.35 0.00 20.35
CA ALA A 50 -2.46 -1.00 20.95
C ALA A 50 -1.03 -0.46 21.12
N PHE A 51 -0.53 0.31 20.15
CA PHE A 51 0.77 0.96 20.24
C PHE A 51 0.80 2.00 21.38
N HIS A 52 -0.22 2.85 21.46
CA HIS A 52 -0.32 3.88 22.50
C HIS A 52 -0.37 3.29 23.91
N GLU A 53 -1.19 2.25 24.11
CA GLU A 53 -1.31 1.55 25.40
C GLU A 53 0.03 0.93 25.86
N ARG A 54 0.79 0.35 24.93
CA ARG A 54 2.08 -0.28 25.24
C ARG A 54 3.19 0.74 25.48
N ALA A 55 3.16 1.87 24.78
CA ALA A 55 4.15 2.93 24.92
C ALA A 55 4.12 3.61 26.30
N GLY A 56 2.95 3.73 26.91
CA GLY A 56 2.80 4.43 28.19
C GLY A 56 3.23 5.89 28.11
N ALA A 57 3.79 6.44 29.20
CA ALA A 57 4.18 7.86 29.28
C ALA A 57 5.54 8.18 28.65
N ASP A 58 6.40 7.19 28.43
CA ASP A 58 7.76 7.36 27.88
C ASP A 58 7.91 6.59 26.56
N LEU A 59 7.34 7.18 25.51
CA LEU A 59 7.29 6.63 24.16
C LEU A 59 8.68 6.44 23.52
N PRO A 60 9.66 7.35 23.66
CA PRO A 60 11.03 7.13 23.18
C PRO A 60 11.70 5.92 23.84
N ALA A 61 11.55 5.73 25.15
CA ALA A 61 12.10 4.57 25.84
C ALA A 61 11.42 3.27 25.40
N HIS A 62 10.10 3.29 25.17
CA HIS A 62 9.37 2.14 24.64
C HIS A 62 9.87 1.73 23.25
N LEU A 63 9.99 2.69 22.33
CA LEU A 63 10.50 2.44 20.98
C LEU A 63 11.92 1.85 21.03
N ALA A 64 12.80 2.38 21.89
CA ALA A 64 14.14 1.83 22.08
C ALA A 64 14.12 0.38 22.64
N ALA A 65 13.14 0.03 23.48
CA ALA A 65 13.03 -1.27 24.12
C ALA A 65 12.37 -2.35 23.22
N VAL A 66 11.49 -1.94 22.32
CA VAL A 66 10.78 -2.83 21.37
C VAL A 66 11.61 -3.09 20.10
N ALA A 67 12.85 -2.59 20.05
CA ALA A 67 13.78 -2.68 18.93
C ALA A 67 14.08 -4.13 18.49
N ALA A 68 13.21 -4.67 17.63
CA ALA A 68 13.49 -5.79 16.73
C ALA A 68 13.88 -5.29 15.33
N SER A 69 13.57 -4.03 14.99
CA SER A 69 13.80 -3.40 13.67
C SER A 69 14.70 -2.16 13.75
N ASP A 70 15.41 -1.88 12.65
CA ASP A 70 16.29 -0.73 12.45
C ASP A 70 15.51 0.60 12.38
N LEU A 71 14.30 0.59 11.84
CA LEU A 71 13.43 1.75 11.66
C LEU A 71 12.99 2.34 13.01
N VAL A 72 12.50 1.51 13.93
CA VAL A 72 12.05 1.95 15.26
C VAL A 72 13.21 2.50 16.08
N SER A 73 14.37 1.86 16.00
CA SER A 73 15.60 2.33 16.63
C SER A 73 16.05 3.68 16.05
N SER A 74 15.92 3.86 14.74
CA SER A 74 16.26 5.11 14.04
C SER A 74 15.31 6.25 14.41
N LEU A 75 14.01 5.97 14.58
CA LEU A 75 13.04 6.95 15.06
C LEU A 75 13.33 7.36 16.50
N ALA A 76 13.63 6.41 17.38
CA ALA A 76 13.97 6.69 18.78
C ALA A 76 15.23 7.56 18.94
N ALA A 77 16.16 7.51 17.98
CA ALA A 77 17.35 8.35 17.97
C ALA A 77 17.08 9.82 17.56
N LEU A 78 15.88 10.12 17.03
CA LEU A 78 15.49 11.49 16.69
C LEU A 78 15.21 12.29 17.97
N LYS A 79 15.70 13.53 18.01
CA LYS A 79 15.38 14.48 19.08
C LYS A 79 14.01 15.11 18.85
N VAL A 80 12.96 14.34 19.06
CA VAL A 80 11.56 14.76 18.90
C VAL A 80 10.79 14.60 20.21
N THR A 81 9.69 15.34 20.35
CA THR A 81 8.76 15.22 21.48
C THR A 81 7.93 13.93 21.39
N ASN A 82 7.28 13.54 22.49
CA ASN A 82 6.37 12.38 22.49
C ASN A 82 5.21 12.55 21.50
N ASP A 83 4.67 13.76 21.38
CA ASP A 83 3.56 14.06 20.47
C ASP A 83 4.00 13.97 19.00
N GLU A 84 5.17 14.50 18.66
CA GLU A 84 5.74 14.35 17.32
C GLU A 84 6.03 12.88 17.00
N MET A 85 6.56 12.13 17.96
CA MET A 85 6.83 10.70 17.80
C MET A 85 5.54 9.92 17.55
N LEU A 86 4.47 10.19 18.32
CA LEU A 86 3.18 9.55 18.14
C LEU A 86 2.59 9.88 16.77
N ASN A 87 2.73 11.13 16.31
CA ASN A 87 2.30 11.53 14.97
C ASN A 87 3.11 10.83 13.87
N LEU A 88 4.42 10.67 14.03
CA LEU A 88 5.26 9.93 13.07
C LEU A 88 4.83 8.46 12.98
N VAL A 89 4.63 7.80 14.13
CA VAL A 89 4.13 6.41 14.16
C VAL A 89 2.72 6.34 13.57
N ALA A 90 1.84 7.29 13.87
CA ALA A 90 0.50 7.37 13.28
C ALA A 90 0.55 7.44 11.75
N MET A 91 1.42 8.29 11.20
CA MET A 91 1.62 8.40 9.76
C MET A 91 2.16 7.10 9.15
N LEU A 92 3.08 6.41 9.84
CA LEU A 92 3.62 5.12 9.40
C LEU A 92 2.56 4.02 9.40
N VAL A 93 1.71 3.94 10.42
CA VAL A 93 0.65 2.93 10.49
C VAL A 93 -0.42 3.17 9.43
N VAL A 94 -0.92 4.40 9.31
CA VAL A 94 -1.96 4.73 8.32
C VAL A 94 -1.43 4.52 6.90
N GLY A 95 -0.23 5.01 6.61
CA GLY A 95 0.40 4.82 5.30
C GLY A 95 0.81 3.36 5.04
N GLY A 96 1.25 2.65 6.07
CA GLY A 96 1.73 1.27 6.00
C GLY A 96 0.62 0.25 5.83
N VAL A 97 -0.58 0.50 6.37
CA VAL A 97 -1.69 -0.46 6.34
C VAL A 97 -2.62 -0.20 5.16
N GLU A 98 -3.29 0.96 5.14
CA GLU A 98 -4.34 1.25 4.16
C GLU A 98 -3.78 1.43 2.75
N ILE A 99 -2.70 2.22 2.61
CA ILE A 99 -2.15 2.54 1.29
C ILE A 99 -1.39 1.35 0.71
N ALA A 100 -0.58 0.64 1.50
CA ALA A 100 0.12 -0.53 0.98
C ALA A 100 -0.86 -1.67 0.64
N GLY A 101 -1.92 -1.87 1.44
CA GLY A 101 -2.97 -2.84 1.14
C GLY A 101 -3.70 -2.53 -0.16
N GLY A 102 -4.03 -1.25 -0.38
CA GLY A 102 -4.60 -0.79 -1.65
C GLY A 102 -3.68 -1.02 -2.85
N PHE A 103 -2.37 -0.78 -2.70
CA PHE A 103 -1.36 -1.08 -3.74
C PHE A 103 -1.36 -2.55 -4.13
N VAL A 104 -1.27 -3.45 -3.14
CA VAL A 104 -1.24 -4.90 -3.36
C VAL A 104 -2.56 -5.36 -4.00
N ALA A 105 -3.71 -4.90 -3.50
CA ALA A 105 -5.02 -5.22 -4.04
C ALA A 105 -5.17 -4.81 -5.51
N ASN A 106 -4.78 -3.58 -5.84
CA ASN A 106 -4.84 -3.05 -7.20
C ASN A 106 -3.89 -3.80 -8.15
N ALA A 107 -2.67 -4.11 -7.70
CA ALA A 107 -1.69 -4.83 -8.50
C ALA A 107 -2.15 -6.27 -8.82
N MET A 108 -2.70 -6.98 -7.84
CA MET A 108 -3.28 -8.31 -8.07
C MET A 108 -4.46 -8.26 -9.05
N SER A 109 -5.33 -7.26 -8.93
CA SER A 109 -6.43 -7.10 -9.88
C SER A 109 -5.93 -6.75 -11.28
N ALA A 110 -4.87 -5.94 -11.40
CA ALA A 110 -4.26 -5.61 -12.68
C ALA A 110 -3.63 -6.84 -13.33
N LEU A 111 -2.99 -7.72 -12.54
CA LEU A 111 -2.50 -9.01 -13.04
C LEU A 111 -3.64 -9.88 -13.58
N LEU A 112 -4.76 -9.96 -12.87
CA LEU A 112 -5.88 -10.86 -13.17
C LEU A 112 -6.95 -10.31 -14.11
N ASP A 113 -6.86 -9.04 -14.48
CA ASP A 113 -7.75 -8.38 -15.43
C ASP A 113 -7.69 -9.02 -16.85
N SER A 114 -6.62 -9.73 -17.17
CA SER A 114 -6.52 -10.54 -18.38
C SER A 114 -6.12 -11.99 -18.05
N PRO A 115 -6.88 -13.01 -18.50
CA PRO A 115 -6.66 -14.41 -18.12
C PRO A 115 -5.33 -14.98 -18.63
N CYS A 116 -4.73 -14.37 -19.65
CA CYS A 116 -3.46 -14.80 -20.22
C CYS A 116 -2.23 -14.21 -19.52
N ARG A 117 -2.38 -13.18 -18.67
CA ARG A 117 -1.22 -12.49 -18.05
C ARG A 117 -0.41 -13.40 -17.13
N VAL A 118 -1.08 -14.21 -16.32
CA VAL A 118 -0.40 -15.19 -15.44
C VAL A 118 0.39 -16.20 -16.28
N ALA A 119 -0.22 -16.74 -17.34
CA ALA A 119 0.45 -17.68 -18.24
C ALA A 119 1.62 -17.04 -19.00
N LEU A 120 1.45 -15.79 -19.46
CA LEU A 120 2.49 -15.03 -20.16
C LEU A 120 3.69 -14.75 -19.24
N ALA A 121 3.43 -14.25 -18.04
CA ALA A 121 4.46 -13.97 -17.03
C ALA A 121 5.33 -15.20 -16.76
N ARG A 122 4.69 -16.37 -16.67
CA ARG A 122 5.37 -17.63 -16.39
C ARG A 122 6.21 -18.13 -17.56
N ASN A 123 5.71 -17.99 -18.79
CA ASN A 123 6.38 -18.50 -19.99
C ASN A 123 7.54 -17.58 -20.44
N GLU A 124 7.54 -16.32 -20.02
CA GLU A 124 8.55 -15.32 -20.39
C GLU A 124 9.13 -14.63 -19.14
N PRO A 125 9.99 -15.30 -18.34
CA PRO A 125 10.50 -14.76 -17.08
C PRO A 125 11.26 -13.44 -17.23
N VAL A 126 11.90 -13.21 -18.38
CA VAL A 126 12.61 -11.95 -18.67
C VAL A 126 11.61 -10.79 -18.83
N LEU A 127 10.42 -11.05 -19.38
CA LEU A 127 9.35 -10.06 -19.53
C LEU A 127 8.51 -9.92 -18.25
N MET A 128 8.57 -10.91 -17.35
CA MET A 128 7.80 -10.93 -16.10
C MET A 128 8.14 -9.73 -15.20
N SER A 129 9.41 -9.46 -14.95
CA SER A 129 9.82 -8.34 -14.08
C SER A 129 9.38 -6.99 -14.65
N ASP A 130 9.55 -6.77 -15.95
CA ASP A 130 9.10 -5.54 -16.61
C ASP A 130 7.58 -5.38 -16.57
N MET A 131 6.84 -6.47 -16.83
CA MET A 131 5.39 -6.49 -16.76
C MET A 131 4.90 -6.21 -15.34
N ILE A 132 5.49 -6.82 -14.31
CA ILE A 132 5.14 -6.60 -12.91
C ILE A 132 5.42 -5.14 -12.53
N ALA A 133 6.58 -4.59 -12.90
CA ALA A 133 6.91 -3.19 -12.64
C ALA A 133 5.90 -2.22 -13.29
N GLU A 134 5.48 -2.50 -14.53
CA GLU A 134 4.43 -1.76 -15.23
C GLU A 134 3.07 -1.82 -14.51
N LEU A 135 2.65 -3.02 -14.10
CA LEU A 135 1.39 -3.23 -13.37
C LEU A 135 1.40 -2.48 -12.03
N VAL A 136 2.49 -2.61 -11.27
CA VAL A 136 2.66 -1.96 -9.98
C VAL A 136 2.73 -0.44 -10.12
N SER A 137 3.36 0.08 -11.18
CA SER A 137 3.37 1.52 -11.47
C SER A 137 1.97 2.09 -11.71
N GLY A 138 1.03 1.28 -12.20
CA GLY A 138 -0.37 1.68 -12.43
C GLY A 138 -1.32 1.40 -11.27
N SER A 139 -0.81 0.90 -10.13
CA SER A 139 -1.63 0.34 -9.05
C SER A 139 -1.75 1.26 -7.83
N ASP A 140 -1.29 2.51 -7.94
CA ASP A 140 -1.38 3.47 -6.85
C ASP A 140 -2.83 3.68 -6.41
N PRO A 141 -3.17 3.38 -5.14
CA PRO A 141 -4.52 3.52 -4.68
C PRO A 141 -4.90 4.99 -4.47
N LEU A 142 -3.96 5.93 -4.37
CA LEU A 142 -4.29 7.35 -4.27
C LEU A 142 -4.38 7.97 -5.66
N HIS A 143 -5.47 8.67 -5.95
CA HIS A 143 -5.64 9.44 -7.19
C HIS A 143 -5.65 10.97 -6.94
N VAL A 144 -5.71 11.39 -5.68
CA VAL A 144 -5.60 12.79 -5.26
C VAL A 144 -4.58 12.90 -4.14
N GLY A 145 -3.61 13.80 -4.31
CA GLY A 145 -2.62 14.15 -3.30
C GLY A 145 -3.19 14.99 -2.16
N THR A 146 -2.41 15.18 -1.11
CA THR A 146 -2.78 16.01 0.04
C THR A 146 -3.11 17.45 -0.36
N PHE A 147 -4.06 18.03 0.36
CA PHE A 147 -4.47 19.42 0.17
C PHE A 147 -3.30 20.37 0.40
N ARG A 148 -3.21 21.41 -0.42
CA ARG A 148 -2.31 22.56 -0.24
C ARG A 148 -3.16 23.80 -0.07
N CYS A 149 -2.65 24.78 0.68
CA CYS A 149 -3.26 26.10 0.73
C CYS A 149 -2.27 27.11 0.15
N THR A 150 -2.73 27.98 -0.74
CA THR A 150 -1.90 29.08 -1.24
C THR A 150 -1.66 30.09 -0.12
N THR A 151 -0.41 30.44 0.13
CA THR A 151 -0.04 31.48 1.11
C THR A 151 -0.09 32.88 0.50
N GLU A 152 0.04 32.96 -0.82
CA GLU A 152 0.00 34.17 -1.64
C GLU A 152 -0.61 33.83 -3.01
N PRO A 153 -0.94 34.81 -3.88
CA PRO A 153 -1.42 34.50 -5.21
C PRO A 153 -0.39 33.71 -6.03
N VAL A 154 -0.76 32.50 -6.48
CA VAL A 154 0.12 31.60 -7.25
C VAL A 154 -0.36 31.50 -8.70
N ARG A 155 0.55 31.66 -9.66
CA ARG A 155 0.27 31.38 -11.07
C ARG A 155 0.62 29.93 -11.40
N LEU A 156 -0.37 29.12 -11.77
CA LEU A 156 -0.19 27.75 -12.26
C LEU A 156 -0.72 27.66 -13.70
N GLY A 157 0.19 27.46 -14.65
CA GLY A 157 -0.14 27.52 -16.08
C GLY A 157 -0.73 28.88 -16.47
N GLY A 158 -1.90 28.86 -17.09
CA GLY A 158 -2.64 30.08 -17.48
C GLY A 158 -3.49 30.71 -16.36
N THR A 159 -3.60 30.07 -15.19
CA THR A 159 -4.53 30.46 -14.13
C THR A 159 -3.80 31.09 -12.95
N VAL A 160 -4.35 32.16 -12.40
CA VAL A 160 -3.90 32.75 -11.13
C VAL A 160 -4.84 32.28 -10.03
N ILE A 161 -4.28 31.61 -9.03
CA ILE A 161 -5.00 31.13 -7.84
C ILE A 161 -4.76 32.15 -6.73
N PRO A 162 -5.81 32.76 -6.14
CA PRO A 162 -5.68 33.68 -5.01
C PRO A 162 -5.00 33.08 -3.78
N ALA A 163 -4.63 33.92 -2.82
CA ALA A 163 -4.16 33.48 -1.51
C ALA A 163 -5.31 32.89 -0.67
N GLY A 164 -5.02 31.91 0.17
CA GLY A 164 -5.99 31.24 1.05
C GLY A 164 -6.82 30.14 0.37
N GLU A 165 -6.54 29.82 -0.89
CA GLU A 165 -7.28 28.82 -1.66
C GLU A 165 -6.73 27.42 -1.44
N VAL A 166 -7.63 26.43 -1.37
CA VAL A 166 -7.27 25.02 -1.25
C VAL A 166 -7.02 24.45 -2.65
N VAL A 167 -5.81 23.94 -2.86
CA VAL A 167 -5.37 23.30 -4.11
C VAL A 167 -5.23 21.80 -3.90
N MET A 168 -5.90 21.03 -4.74
CA MET A 168 -5.79 19.57 -4.81
C MET A 168 -5.03 19.19 -6.07
N LEU A 169 -4.03 18.33 -5.91
CA LEU A 169 -3.33 17.73 -7.04
C LEU A 169 -3.97 16.38 -7.34
N ALA A 170 -4.74 16.29 -8.42
CA ALA A 170 -5.21 15.03 -8.94
C ALA A 170 -4.15 14.42 -9.87
N GLY A 171 -3.88 13.13 -9.71
CA GLY A 171 -3.12 12.38 -10.69
C GLY A 171 -3.85 12.44 -12.03
N ALA A 172 -3.18 12.92 -13.07
CA ALA A 172 -3.73 12.82 -14.41
C ALA A 172 -3.69 11.34 -14.85
N ASP A 173 -4.79 10.83 -15.39
CA ASP A 173 -4.79 9.66 -16.27
C ASP A 173 -4.01 10.03 -17.55
N CYS A 174 -2.69 10.14 -17.45
CA CYS A 174 -1.82 10.44 -18.58
C CYS A 174 -1.22 9.12 -19.08
N PRO A 175 -1.68 8.59 -20.22
CA PRO A 175 -1.28 7.27 -20.70
C PRO A 175 0.19 7.18 -21.11
N SER A 176 0.86 8.31 -21.35
CA SER A 176 2.21 8.34 -21.93
C SER A 176 3.36 8.29 -20.93
N ASP A 177 3.13 8.52 -19.63
CA ASP A 177 4.22 8.49 -18.64
C ASP A 177 3.72 8.16 -17.22
N ARG A 178 3.31 6.90 -17.01
CA ARG A 178 2.82 6.38 -15.73
C ARG A 178 3.84 6.44 -14.60
N ARG A 179 5.14 6.59 -14.92
CA ARG A 179 6.24 6.74 -13.95
C ARG A 179 6.14 8.04 -13.14
N TYR A 180 5.41 9.03 -13.65
CA TYR A 180 5.22 10.34 -13.03
C TYR A 180 3.75 10.65 -12.72
N ALA A 181 2.90 9.61 -12.58
CA ALA A 181 1.56 9.80 -12.05
C ALA A 181 1.68 10.56 -10.73
N GLY A 182 1.20 11.81 -10.70
CA GLY A 182 1.44 12.82 -9.66
C GLY A 182 0.88 12.47 -8.27
N THR A 183 0.50 11.23 -8.05
CA THR A 183 -0.10 10.67 -6.85
C THR A 183 0.97 10.30 -5.84
N VAL A 184 2.13 9.76 -6.25
CA VAL A 184 3.26 9.40 -5.36
C VAL A 184 3.83 10.63 -4.62
N GLY A 185 3.48 11.83 -5.09
CA GLY A 185 4.05 13.07 -4.59
C GLY A 185 5.46 13.29 -5.12
N HIS A 186 5.87 14.54 -5.18
CA HIS A 186 7.19 14.94 -5.65
C HIS A 186 7.84 15.92 -4.68
N GLY A 187 9.18 15.99 -4.68
CA GLY A 187 9.95 16.82 -3.77
C GLY A 187 9.81 16.37 -2.31
N VAL A 188 9.67 17.34 -1.40
CA VAL A 188 9.65 17.11 0.05
C VAL A 188 8.46 16.27 0.55
N GLN A 189 7.42 16.10 -0.27
CA GLN A 189 6.25 15.27 0.03
C GLN A 189 6.22 13.96 -0.78
N HIS A 190 7.36 13.52 -1.29
CA HIS A 190 7.46 12.21 -1.91
C HIS A 190 7.08 11.12 -0.89
N ARG A 191 6.13 10.25 -1.25
CA ARG A 191 5.58 9.25 -0.33
C ARG A 191 6.57 8.09 -0.15
N ILE A 192 7.29 8.10 0.96
CA ILE A 192 8.23 7.01 1.30
C ILE A 192 7.53 5.64 1.38
N GLY A 193 6.27 5.61 1.85
CA GLY A 193 5.46 4.39 1.93
C GLY A 193 5.06 3.80 0.58
N SER A 194 5.12 4.58 -0.51
CA SER A 194 4.88 4.05 -1.86
C SER A 194 5.95 3.04 -2.28
N LEU A 195 7.20 3.23 -1.86
CA LEU A 195 8.29 2.30 -2.16
C LEU A 195 8.04 0.94 -1.51
N LEU A 196 7.58 0.94 -0.26
CA LEU A 196 7.22 -0.27 0.45
C LEU A 196 6.00 -0.96 -0.19
N GLY A 197 4.94 -0.21 -0.51
CA GLY A 197 3.77 -0.75 -1.19
C GLY A 197 4.11 -1.37 -2.55
N ARG A 198 5.00 -0.74 -3.32
CA ARG A 198 5.50 -1.28 -4.59
C ARG A 198 6.29 -2.56 -4.39
N LEU A 199 7.24 -2.59 -3.45
CA LEU A 199 8.02 -3.79 -3.14
C LEU A 199 7.13 -4.97 -2.72
N LEU A 200 6.14 -4.70 -1.85
CA LEU A 200 5.17 -5.71 -1.43
C LEU A 200 4.35 -6.22 -2.61
N ALA A 201 3.86 -5.32 -3.46
CA ALA A 201 3.10 -5.71 -4.64
C ALA A 201 3.95 -6.53 -5.62
N GLU A 202 5.17 -6.10 -5.93
CA GLU A 202 6.12 -6.84 -6.78
C GLU A 202 6.33 -8.26 -6.23
N THR A 203 6.64 -8.38 -4.94
CA THR A 203 6.87 -9.68 -4.28
C THR A 203 5.62 -10.57 -4.31
N VAL A 204 4.43 -10.02 -4.04
CA VAL A 204 3.16 -10.77 -4.08
C VAL A 204 2.89 -11.28 -5.49
N LEU A 205 3.06 -10.42 -6.50
CA LEU A 205 2.78 -10.75 -7.90
C LEU A 205 3.72 -11.85 -8.39
N GLU A 206 5.01 -11.77 -8.07
CA GLU A 206 6.00 -12.80 -8.39
C GLU A 206 5.60 -14.16 -7.80
N GLN A 207 5.30 -14.20 -6.49
CA GLN A 207 4.91 -15.44 -5.83
C GLN A 207 3.59 -16.01 -6.35
N LEU A 208 2.60 -15.18 -6.69
CA LEU A 208 1.33 -15.64 -7.23
C LEU A 208 1.50 -16.31 -8.60
N VAL A 209 2.32 -15.74 -9.47
CA VAL A 209 2.62 -16.30 -10.79
C VAL A 209 3.36 -17.64 -10.67
N ASP A 210 4.29 -17.74 -9.73
CA ASP A 210 5.11 -18.93 -9.51
C ASP A 210 4.31 -20.08 -8.86
N GLU A 211 3.53 -19.79 -7.81
CA GLU A 211 2.81 -20.82 -7.03
C GLU A 211 1.45 -21.21 -7.63
N PHE A 212 0.74 -20.30 -8.29
CA PHE A 212 -0.63 -20.54 -8.79
C PHE A 212 -0.76 -20.28 -10.29
N PRO A 213 -0.27 -21.18 -11.15
CA PRO A 213 -0.18 -20.94 -12.60
C PRO A 213 -1.51 -20.91 -13.33
N LEU A 214 -2.59 -21.36 -12.68
CA LEU A 214 -3.95 -21.38 -13.22
C LEU A 214 -4.86 -20.36 -12.53
N LEU A 215 -4.28 -19.46 -11.71
CA LEU A 215 -4.99 -18.43 -10.99
C LEU A 215 -5.79 -17.54 -11.95
N ARG A 216 -7.07 -17.37 -11.66
CA ARG A 216 -7.97 -16.51 -12.44
C ARG A 216 -9.11 -15.98 -11.59
N LEU A 217 -9.73 -14.88 -12.02
CA LEU A 217 -10.94 -14.37 -11.39
C LEU A 217 -12.07 -15.40 -11.46
N SER A 218 -12.84 -15.53 -10.38
CA SER A 218 -14.10 -16.30 -10.39
C SER A 218 -15.29 -15.49 -10.91
N VAL A 219 -15.09 -14.18 -11.11
CA VAL A 219 -16.04 -13.22 -11.68
C VAL A 219 -15.46 -12.56 -12.93
N SER A 220 -16.31 -11.96 -13.76
CA SER A 220 -15.83 -11.11 -14.86
C SER A 220 -15.06 -9.90 -14.31
N PRO A 221 -13.96 -9.45 -14.96
CA PRO A 221 -13.21 -8.26 -14.53
C PRO A 221 -14.09 -7.03 -14.27
N ALA A 222 -15.13 -6.83 -15.09
CA ALA A 222 -16.08 -5.72 -14.96
C ALA A 222 -16.97 -5.78 -13.69
N ARG A 223 -17.01 -6.94 -13.01
CA ARG A 223 -17.79 -7.17 -11.78
C ARG A 223 -16.94 -7.18 -10.52
N VAL A 224 -15.63 -6.95 -10.62
CA VAL A 224 -14.76 -6.80 -9.44
C VAL A 224 -15.24 -5.57 -8.65
N PRO A 225 -15.56 -5.72 -7.36
CA PRO A 225 -16.00 -4.60 -6.53
C PRO A 225 -14.82 -3.68 -6.20
N TRP A 226 -15.06 -2.37 -6.34
CA TRP A 226 -14.10 -1.32 -6.05
C TRP A 226 -14.66 -0.40 -4.98
N GLN A 227 -13.84 -0.06 -4.00
CA GLN A 227 -14.13 0.99 -3.05
C GLN A 227 -13.50 2.29 -3.54
N PHE A 228 -14.29 3.36 -3.54
CA PHE A 228 -13.85 4.70 -3.92
C PHE A 228 -14.09 5.67 -2.77
N THR A 229 -13.08 6.48 -2.48
CA THR A 229 -13.18 7.68 -1.67
C THR A 229 -12.78 8.88 -2.52
N ARG A 230 -12.85 10.09 -1.96
CA ARG A 230 -12.35 11.30 -2.65
C ARG A 230 -10.84 11.29 -2.90
N GLN A 231 -10.10 10.44 -2.20
CA GLN A 231 -8.63 10.40 -2.26
C GLN A 231 -8.10 9.10 -2.83
N SER A 232 -8.83 8.00 -2.61
CA SER A 232 -8.36 6.64 -2.87
C SER A 232 -9.34 5.80 -3.69
N ARG A 233 -8.80 4.82 -4.39
CA ARG A 233 -9.48 3.76 -5.12
C ARG A 233 -8.74 2.46 -4.86
N ALA A 234 -9.43 1.48 -4.32
CA ALA A 234 -8.87 0.16 -4.09
C ALA A 234 -9.88 -0.94 -4.40
N VAL A 235 -9.40 -2.11 -4.78
CA VAL A 235 -10.25 -3.30 -4.92
C VAL A 235 -10.72 -3.74 -3.55
N GLU A 236 -12.03 -3.90 -3.39
CA GLU A 236 -12.64 -4.26 -2.10
C GLU A 236 -12.55 -5.76 -1.82
N SER A 237 -12.77 -6.57 -2.86
CA SER A 237 -12.73 -8.03 -2.86
C SER A 237 -12.25 -8.51 -4.22
N LEU A 238 -11.39 -9.52 -4.24
CA LEU A 238 -10.88 -10.12 -5.48
C LEU A 238 -11.09 -11.64 -5.46
N PRO A 239 -12.32 -12.09 -5.77
CA PRO A 239 -12.67 -13.51 -5.80
C PRO A 239 -11.93 -14.25 -6.92
N VAL A 240 -11.25 -15.34 -6.58
CA VAL A 240 -10.42 -16.13 -7.50
C VAL A 240 -10.72 -17.61 -7.42
N LEU A 241 -10.40 -18.29 -8.52
CA LEU A 241 -10.23 -19.73 -8.58
C LEU A 241 -8.74 -20.05 -8.49
N VAL A 242 -8.40 -20.93 -7.57
CA VAL A 242 -7.04 -21.43 -7.30
C VAL A 242 -7.09 -22.90 -7.68
N SER A 243 -6.33 -23.33 -8.68
CA SER A 243 -6.37 -24.71 -9.16
C SER A 243 -4.99 -25.29 -9.30
#